data_AF-A0A2V2VP30-F1
#
_entry.id   AF-A0A2V2VP30-F1
#
_cell.length_a   1.000
_cell.length_b   1.000
_cell.length_c   1.000
_cell.angle_alpha   90.00
_cell.angle_beta   90.00
_cell.angle_gamma   90.00
#
_symmetry.space_group_name_H-M   'P 1'
#
loop_
_entity.id
_entity.type
_entity.pdbx_description
1 polymer ?
#
loop_
_entity_poly.entity_id
_entity_poly.type
_entity_poly.pdbx_seq_one_letter_code
_entity_poly.pdbx_strand_id
1 'polypeptide(L)'
;MFRISPSLAWRRTAAFYLRAGKLGQYEREAFEARRRLEESKNYPGPIRSATPGDTRFYAGSLESILQDNDRHYWRAVIDDPQVQYVIPLRIRFKLFTWVTTGWEQRLHIVQTMAPRDITIARLIELVTIENQSPYLCSSTFTLAVDGKELDPDKSLSDYGITEHSRIDAIEKLDHLLHKDSERPLDWTVDEMTTECLKRSPYKEMGMQPQPNLAPRYEARPKGYFGRNNYSGMKQES
;
A
#
# COMPACT_ATOMS: atom_id res chain seq x y z
N MET A 1 61.05 -39.37 4.77
CA MET A 1 59.77 -39.67 5.45
C MET A 1 59.38 -38.45 6.27
N PHE A 2 58.43 -37.66 5.77
CA PHE A 2 57.95 -36.46 6.47
C PHE A 2 56.97 -36.86 7.57
N ARG A 3 57.27 -36.49 8.82
CA ARG A 3 56.35 -36.59 9.96
C ARG A 3 55.33 -35.47 9.85
N ILE A 4 54.08 -35.82 9.52
CA ILE A 4 52.95 -34.89 9.54
C ILE A 4 52.51 -34.75 11.00
N SER A 5 52.73 -33.58 11.59
CA SER A 5 52.22 -33.18 12.89
C SER A 5 50.68 -33.06 12.85
N PRO A 6 49.92 -33.62 13.82
CA PRO A 6 48.46 -33.59 13.81
C PRO A 6 47.91 -32.27 14.40
N SER A 7 48.62 -31.16 14.24
CA SER A 7 48.33 -29.90 14.95
C SER A 7 47.52 -28.87 14.14
N LEU A 8 46.95 -29.23 12.99
CA LEU A 8 46.33 -28.24 12.09
C LEU A 8 45.02 -28.70 11.44
N ALA A 9 44.00 -29.04 12.23
CA ALA A 9 42.63 -29.20 11.70
C ALA A 9 41.50 -29.01 12.75
N TRP A 10 41.70 -28.18 13.78
CA TRP A 10 40.67 -27.81 14.74
C TRP A 10 40.32 -26.31 14.70
N ARG A 11 40.23 -25.74 13.50
CA ARG A 11 39.37 -24.58 13.26
C ARG A 11 37.91 -25.02 13.10
N ARG A 12 37.43 -25.82 14.06
CA ARG A 12 36.01 -26.08 14.26
C ARG A 12 35.50 -24.95 15.14
N THR A 13 34.44 -24.28 14.68
CA THR A 13 33.60 -23.38 15.48
C THR A 13 33.49 -23.90 16.91
N ALA A 14 34.09 -23.18 17.85
CA ALA A 14 33.91 -23.47 19.27
C ALA A 14 32.43 -23.25 19.57
N ALA A 15 31.67 -24.34 19.70
CA ALA A 15 30.36 -24.30 20.32
C ALA A 15 30.59 -23.87 21.78
N PHE A 16 30.51 -22.56 22.04
CA PHE A 16 30.49 -22.04 23.40
C PHE A 16 29.20 -22.52 24.05
N TYR A 17 29.27 -23.63 24.78
CA TYR A 17 28.16 -24.10 25.61
C TYR A 17 27.95 -23.09 26.74
N LEU A 18 26.87 -22.31 26.64
CA LEU A 18 26.42 -21.43 27.71
C LEU A 18 26.03 -22.29 28.92
N ARG A 19 26.49 -21.92 30.11
CA ARG A 19 26.13 -22.62 31.35
C ARG A 19 24.75 -22.17 31.82
N ALA A 20 23.72 -22.97 31.56
CA ALA A 20 22.35 -22.70 31.98
C ALA A 20 22.20 -22.45 33.49
N GLY A 21 23.04 -23.08 34.32
CA GLY A 21 23.03 -22.87 35.78
C GLY A 21 23.34 -21.44 36.25
N LYS A 22 23.86 -20.57 35.36
CA LYS A 22 24.06 -19.13 35.66
C LYS A 22 22.90 -18.24 35.21
N LEU A 23 21.88 -18.77 34.54
CA LEU A 23 20.77 -17.99 34.00
C LEU A 23 20.05 -17.18 35.10
N GLY A 24 19.73 -17.82 36.24
CA GLY A 24 19.05 -17.13 37.34
C GLY A 24 19.88 -15.99 37.96
N GLN A 25 21.21 -16.07 37.91
CA GLN A 25 22.07 -14.96 38.29
C GLN A 25 21.96 -13.81 37.27
N TYR A 26 22.03 -14.11 35.97
CA TYR A 26 21.92 -13.10 34.92
C TYR A 26 20.53 -12.44 34.87
N GLU A 27 19.45 -13.18 35.14
CA GLU A 27 18.11 -12.61 35.26
C GLU A 27 18.04 -11.61 36.42
N ARG A 28 18.69 -11.92 37.55
CA ARG A 28 18.77 -11.03 38.71
C ARG A 28 19.57 -9.77 38.41
N GLU A 29 20.71 -9.91 37.74
CA GLU A 29 21.52 -8.78 37.28
C GLU A 29 20.79 -7.91 36.25
N ALA A 30 20.05 -8.53 35.31
CA ALA A 30 19.24 -7.82 34.33
C ALA A 30 18.11 -7.01 35.00
N PHE A 31 17.46 -7.57 36.02
CA PHE A 31 16.46 -6.87 36.82
C PHE A 31 17.06 -5.67 37.57
N GLU A 32 18.17 -5.86 38.27
CA GLU A 32 18.86 -4.80 39.01
C GLU A 32 19.42 -3.71 38.09
N ALA A 33 19.92 -4.07 36.91
CA ALA A 33 20.36 -3.12 35.90
C ALA A 33 19.19 -2.29 35.34
N ARG A 34 18.04 -2.92 35.08
CA ARG A 34 16.85 -2.23 34.57
C ARG A 34 16.31 -1.23 35.58
N ARG A 35 16.23 -1.59 36.87
CA ARG A 35 15.80 -0.68 37.93
C ARG A 35 16.73 0.53 38.04
N ARG A 36 18.05 0.31 38.08
CA ARG A 36 19.03 1.40 38.10
C ARG A 36 18.90 2.33 36.89
N LEU A 37 18.59 1.79 35.71
CA LEU A 37 18.37 2.59 34.51
C LEU A 37 17.12 3.49 34.63
N GLU A 38 16.02 2.94 35.12
CA GLU A 38 14.76 3.67 35.30
C GLU A 38 14.85 4.72 36.43
N GLU A 39 15.60 4.44 37.49
CA GLU A 39 15.80 5.35 38.63
C GLU A 39 16.84 6.46 38.33
N SER A 40 17.82 6.20 37.45
CA SER A 40 18.91 7.16 37.15
C SER A 40 18.58 8.16 36.04
N LYS A 41 17.66 7.82 35.12
CA LYS A 41 17.33 8.66 33.96
C LYS A 41 16.01 9.40 34.16
N ASN A 42 16.02 10.70 33.91
CA ASN A 42 14.80 11.49 33.72
C ASN A 42 14.42 11.47 32.24
N TYR A 43 13.31 10.80 31.90
CA TYR A 43 12.84 10.72 30.51
C TYR A 43 12.17 12.04 30.10
N PRO A 44 12.61 12.70 29.01
CA PRO A 44 12.13 14.03 28.63
C PRO A 44 10.67 14.06 28.17
N GLY A 45 10.14 12.95 27.65
CA GLY A 45 8.78 12.85 27.13
C GLY A 45 8.62 11.66 26.18
N PRO A 46 7.41 11.44 25.64
CA PRO A 46 7.14 10.35 24.70
C PRO A 46 7.79 10.64 23.35
N ILE A 47 8.62 9.71 22.88
CA ILE A 47 9.20 9.75 21.54
C ILE A 47 8.13 9.31 20.52
N ARG A 48 8.02 9.99 19.37
CA ARG A 48 7.11 9.58 18.30
C ARG A 48 7.44 8.17 17.80
N SER A 49 6.43 7.37 17.51
CA SER A 49 6.60 6.05 16.90
C SER A 49 6.98 6.19 15.44
N ALA A 50 8.06 5.52 15.02
CA ALA A 50 8.41 5.41 13.60
C ALA A 50 7.68 4.21 12.96
N THR A 51 7.34 4.34 11.69
CA THR A 51 6.85 3.25 10.86
C THR A 51 7.94 2.17 10.73
N PRO A 52 7.66 0.90 11.07
CA PRO A 52 8.61 -0.18 10.84
C PRO A 52 8.70 -0.49 9.34
N GLY A 53 9.92 -0.69 8.86
CA GLY A 53 10.17 -1.22 7.53
C GLY A 53 9.86 -2.71 7.44
N ASP A 54 10.40 -3.34 6.40
CA ASP A 54 10.26 -4.78 6.17
C ASP A 54 11.55 -5.56 6.46
N THR A 55 11.39 -6.86 6.74
CA THR A 55 12.49 -7.78 7.03
C THR A 55 12.60 -8.86 5.96
N ARG A 56 13.79 -8.97 5.36
CA ARG A 56 14.14 -10.06 4.43
C ARG A 56 14.39 -11.42 5.10
N PHE A 57 14.23 -11.52 6.41
CA PHE A 57 14.58 -12.71 7.20
C PHE A 57 13.32 -13.46 7.66
N TYR A 58 12.53 -13.94 6.71
CA TYR A 58 11.36 -14.78 6.99
C TYR A 58 11.76 -16.24 7.21
N ALA A 59 10.94 -16.96 7.98
CA ALA A 59 11.18 -18.37 8.28
C ALA A 59 10.67 -19.27 7.14
N GLY A 60 11.42 -20.31 6.80
CA GLY A 60 11.03 -21.30 5.79
C GLY A 60 11.96 -21.34 4.58
N SER A 61 11.42 -21.78 3.45
CA SER A 61 12.13 -21.79 2.16
C SER A 61 12.08 -20.44 1.47
N LEU A 62 13.00 -20.19 0.53
CA LEU A 62 12.96 -18.99 -0.32
C LEU A 62 11.62 -18.88 -1.07
N GLU A 63 11.16 -17.66 -1.26
CA GLU A 63 9.91 -17.35 -1.96
C GLU A 63 10.20 -16.94 -3.40
N SER A 64 9.15 -16.80 -4.20
CA SER A 64 9.25 -16.35 -5.58
C SER A 64 8.99 -14.86 -5.67
N ILE A 65 9.68 -14.17 -6.58
CA ILE A 65 9.45 -12.76 -6.90
C ILE A 65 7.99 -12.43 -7.26
N LEU A 66 7.21 -13.42 -7.74
CA LEU A 66 5.79 -13.22 -8.05
C LEU A 66 4.93 -12.96 -6.80
N GLN A 67 5.38 -13.42 -5.63
CA GLN A 67 4.66 -13.28 -4.35
C GLN A 67 5.33 -12.26 -3.42
N ASP A 68 6.50 -11.77 -3.80
CA ASP A 68 7.23 -10.75 -3.05
C ASP A 68 6.45 -9.44 -3.10
N ASN A 69 6.05 -8.95 -1.93
CA ASN A 69 5.23 -7.77 -1.74
C ASN A 69 5.79 -6.84 -0.67
N ASP A 70 7.09 -6.96 -0.36
CA ASP A 70 7.77 -6.18 0.68
C ASP A 70 7.06 -6.22 2.06
N ARG A 71 6.36 -7.32 2.38
CA ARG A 71 5.67 -7.51 3.67
C ARG A 71 5.75 -8.94 4.19
N HIS A 72 6.78 -9.21 5.00
CA HIS A 72 7.05 -10.54 5.55
C HIS A 72 6.54 -10.77 6.98
N TYR A 73 5.70 -9.86 7.48
CA TYR A 73 5.09 -9.96 8.81
C TYR A 73 3.66 -9.43 8.78
N TRP A 74 2.87 -9.83 9.77
CA TRP A 74 1.49 -9.37 9.90
C TRP A 74 1.42 -8.00 10.56
N ARG A 75 0.82 -7.02 9.86
CA ARG A 75 0.49 -5.71 10.40
C ARG A 75 -0.98 -5.41 10.13
N ALA A 76 -1.76 -5.30 11.20
CA ALA A 76 -3.20 -5.02 11.12
C ALA A 76 -3.54 -3.52 11.05
N VAL A 77 -2.55 -2.65 11.27
CA VAL A 77 -2.71 -1.19 11.27
C VAL A 77 -2.10 -0.59 9.99
N ILE A 78 -2.66 0.53 9.55
CA ILE A 78 -2.16 1.32 8.43
C ILE A 78 -1.26 2.42 9.00
N ASP A 79 -0.05 2.56 8.45
CA ASP A 79 0.91 3.59 8.84
C ASP A 79 0.81 4.84 7.97
N ASP A 80 1.39 5.94 8.46
CA ASP A 80 1.38 7.26 7.82
C ASP A 80 1.69 7.27 6.31
N PRO A 81 2.65 6.50 5.75
CA PRO A 81 2.97 6.59 4.32
C PRO A 81 1.83 6.21 3.37
N GLN A 82 0.89 5.37 3.82
CA GLN A 82 -0.28 4.98 3.01
C GLN A 82 -1.44 5.98 3.14
N VAL A 83 -1.42 6.85 4.15
CA VAL A 83 -2.50 7.80 4.42
C VAL A 83 -2.33 9.04 3.55
N GLN A 84 -3.30 9.30 2.67
CA GLN A 84 -3.32 10.49 1.82
C GLN A 84 -4.47 11.44 2.21
N TYR A 85 -4.17 12.74 2.25
CA TYR A 85 -5.17 13.79 2.43
C TYR A 85 -5.74 14.21 1.08
N VAL A 86 -6.92 13.69 0.76
CA VAL A 86 -7.61 13.90 -0.51
C VAL A 86 -8.80 14.84 -0.38
N ILE A 87 -9.08 15.58 -1.46
CA ILE A 87 -10.22 16.49 -1.61
C ILE A 87 -11.13 15.93 -2.73
N PRO A 88 -12.44 15.77 -2.48
CA PRO A 88 -13.38 15.34 -3.51
C PRO A 88 -13.67 16.50 -4.48
N LEU A 89 -13.04 16.49 -5.65
CA LEU A 89 -13.26 17.52 -6.68
C LEU A 89 -14.27 17.02 -7.70
N ARG A 90 -15.21 17.90 -8.06
CA ARG A 90 -16.27 17.65 -9.04
C ARG A 90 -16.05 18.54 -10.26
N ILE A 91 -15.61 17.93 -11.36
CA ILE A 91 -15.25 18.62 -12.59
C ILE A 91 -16.37 18.45 -13.60
N ARG A 92 -16.78 19.57 -14.19
CA ARG A 92 -17.97 19.67 -15.04
C ARG A 92 -17.55 19.64 -16.50
N PHE A 93 -18.16 18.73 -17.26
CA PHE A 93 -18.01 18.63 -18.69
C PHE A 93 -19.29 19.11 -19.36
N LYS A 94 -19.12 19.88 -20.44
CA LYS A 94 -20.22 20.28 -21.31
C LYS A 94 -20.50 19.14 -22.29
N LEU A 95 -21.73 18.61 -22.27
CA LEU A 95 -22.18 17.59 -23.20
C LEU A 95 -23.37 18.08 -24.01
N PHE A 96 -23.64 17.41 -25.13
CA PHE A 96 -24.84 17.60 -25.91
C PHE A 96 -25.64 16.31 -25.96
N THR A 97 -26.92 16.40 -25.59
CA THR A 97 -27.86 15.28 -25.66
C THR A 97 -28.87 15.54 -26.77
N TRP A 98 -29.13 14.53 -27.60
CA TRP A 98 -30.15 14.64 -28.64
C TRP A 98 -31.54 14.41 -28.06
N VAL A 99 -32.43 15.39 -28.24
CA VAL A 99 -33.85 15.33 -27.86
C VAL A 99 -34.74 15.48 -29.10
N THR A 100 -36.06 15.46 -28.93
CA THR A 100 -37.02 15.52 -30.04
C THR A 100 -36.88 16.76 -30.94
N THR A 101 -36.42 17.89 -30.38
CA THR A 101 -36.25 19.16 -31.11
C THR A 101 -34.85 19.34 -31.70
N GLY A 102 -33.82 18.68 -31.16
CA GLY A 102 -32.43 18.86 -31.58
C GLY A 102 -31.42 18.60 -30.45
N TRP A 103 -30.26 19.26 -30.51
CA TRP A 103 -29.22 19.16 -29.48
C TRP A 103 -29.52 20.08 -28.29
N GLU A 104 -29.57 19.51 -27.09
CA GLU A 104 -29.59 20.26 -25.84
C GLU A 104 -28.24 20.18 -25.14
N GLN A 105 -27.73 21.34 -24.73
CA GLN A 105 -26.53 21.41 -23.90
C GLN A 105 -26.87 20.99 -22.47
N ARG A 106 -26.14 19.98 -21.95
CA ARG A 106 -26.23 19.50 -20.58
C ARG A 106 -24.84 19.41 -19.96
N LEU A 107 -24.84 19.13 -18.65
CA LEU A 107 -23.63 19.05 -17.86
C LEU A 107 -23.46 17.61 -17.36
N HIS A 108 -22.24 17.09 -17.46
CA HIS A 108 -21.82 15.84 -16.86
C HIS A 108 -20.73 16.10 -15.83
N ILE A 109 -20.70 15.31 -14.76
CA ILE A 109 -19.74 15.53 -13.66
C ILE A 109 -18.85 14.31 -13.54
N VAL A 110 -17.54 14.55 -13.60
CA VAL A 110 -16.53 13.57 -13.18
C VAL A 110 -16.09 13.96 -11.78
N GLN A 111 -16.29 13.07 -10.82
CA GLN A 111 -15.82 13.25 -9.46
C GLN A 111 -14.55 12.44 -9.25
N THR A 112 -13.52 13.09 -8.70
CA THR A 112 -12.21 12.50 -8.45
C THR A 112 -11.71 12.82 -7.04
N MET A 113 -10.85 11.96 -6.51
CA MET A 113 -10.20 12.17 -5.21
C MET A 113 -8.79 12.70 -5.43
N ALA A 114 -8.61 14.01 -5.25
CA ALA A 114 -7.36 14.69 -5.59
C ALA A 114 -6.54 14.98 -4.32
N PRO A 115 -5.24 14.63 -4.26
CA PRO A 115 -4.35 15.09 -3.19
C PRO A 115 -4.33 16.62 -3.09
N ARG A 116 -4.24 17.17 -1.88
CA ARG A 116 -4.30 18.62 -1.66
C ARG A 116 -3.17 19.40 -2.34
N ASP A 117 -2.01 18.78 -2.48
CA ASP A 117 -0.78 19.30 -3.05
C ASP A 117 -0.62 19.02 -4.55
N ILE A 118 -1.64 18.41 -5.19
CA ILE A 118 -1.60 18.10 -6.62
C ILE A 118 -1.56 19.38 -7.48
N THR A 119 -0.86 19.31 -8.62
CA THR A 119 -0.90 20.34 -9.66
C THR A 119 -2.11 20.18 -10.57
N ILE A 120 -2.50 21.25 -11.27
CA ILE A 120 -3.61 21.22 -12.23
C ILE A 120 -3.34 20.23 -13.37
N ALA A 121 -2.10 20.12 -13.86
CA ALA A 121 -1.72 19.12 -14.86
C ALA A 121 -1.99 17.68 -14.38
N ARG A 122 -1.56 17.36 -13.15
CA ARG A 122 -1.80 16.04 -12.55
C ARG A 122 -3.28 15.79 -12.26
N LEU A 123 -4.05 16.84 -11.96
CA LEU A 123 -5.50 16.73 -11.85
C LEU A 123 -6.16 16.38 -13.19
N ILE A 124 -5.72 17.00 -14.29
CA ILE A 124 -6.20 16.66 -15.66
C ILE A 124 -5.91 15.20 -15.98
N GLU A 125 -4.69 14.73 -15.69
CA GLU A 125 -4.33 13.32 -15.86
C GLU A 125 -5.26 12.42 -15.07
N LEU A 126 -5.48 12.73 -13.78
CA LEU A 126 -6.31 11.95 -12.87
C LEU A 126 -7.77 11.87 -13.36
N VAL A 127 -8.35 12.99 -13.80
CA VAL A 127 -9.68 13.01 -14.45
C VAL A 127 -9.71 12.13 -15.68
N THR A 128 -8.66 12.20 -16.51
CA THR A 128 -8.57 11.40 -17.72
C THR A 128 -8.47 9.90 -17.42
N ILE A 129 -7.83 9.52 -16.31
CA ILE A 129 -7.74 8.12 -15.86
C ILE A 129 -9.08 7.66 -15.25
N GLU A 130 -9.72 8.48 -14.42
CA GLU A 130 -10.87 8.10 -13.61
C GLU A 130 -12.24 8.31 -14.27
N ASN A 131 -12.31 8.93 -15.46
CA ASN A 131 -13.59 9.24 -16.12
C ASN A 131 -14.44 8.00 -16.45
N GLN A 132 -13.79 6.84 -16.70
CA GLN A 132 -14.40 5.57 -17.10
C GLN A 132 -15.45 5.67 -18.23
N SER A 133 -15.35 6.70 -19.07
CA SER A 133 -16.30 7.01 -20.13
C SER A 133 -15.56 7.34 -21.42
N PRO A 134 -15.83 6.64 -22.52
CA PRO A 134 -15.15 6.90 -23.80
C PRO A 134 -15.57 8.22 -24.46
N TYR A 135 -16.62 8.89 -23.95
CA TYR A 135 -17.22 10.07 -24.58
C TYR A 135 -16.76 11.41 -24.03
N LEU A 136 -16.03 11.42 -22.90
CA LEU A 136 -15.62 12.65 -22.22
C LEU A 136 -14.23 13.08 -22.68
N CYS A 137 -13.18 12.39 -22.23
CA CYS A 137 -11.80 12.77 -22.51
C CYS A 137 -11.31 12.23 -23.86
N SER A 138 -12.05 12.53 -24.94
CA SER A 138 -11.69 12.17 -26.32
C SER A 138 -10.76 13.19 -26.99
N SER A 139 -10.83 14.44 -26.56
CA SER A 139 -10.01 15.55 -27.03
C SER A 139 -9.20 16.15 -25.87
N THR A 140 -8.20 16.96 -26.21
CA THR A 140 -7.45 17.73 -25.21
C THR A 140 -8.37 18.75 -24.55
N PHE A 141 -8.34 18.85 -23.22
CA PHE A 141 -9.14 19.80 -22.45
C PHE A 141 -8.29 20.58 -21.46
N THR A 142 -8.79 21.76 -21.08
CA THR A 142 -8.20 22.63 -20.05
C THR A 142 -9.20 22.82 -18.92
N LEU A 143 -8.71 23.14 -17.72
CA LEU A 143 -9.58 23.41 -16.57
C LEU A 143 -9.73 24.91 -16.35
N ALA A 144 -10.94 25.34 -16.03
CA ALA A 144 -11.25 26.74 -15.74
C ALA A 144 -12.14 26.85 -14.49
N VAL A 145 -12.04 27.97 -13.81
CA VAL A 145 -12.94 28.37 -12.72
C VAL A 145 -13.51 29.73 -13.04
N ASP A 146 -14.84 29.84 -13.03
CA ASP A 146 -15.57 31.06 -13.39
C ASP A 146 -15.15 31.67 -14.74
N GLY A 147 -14.82 30.80 -15.71
CA GLY A 147 -14.39 31.19 -17.06
C GLY A 147 -12.92 31.58 -17.19
N LYS A 148 -12.14 31.59 -16.10
CA LYS A 148 -10.69 31.81 -16.14
C LYS A 148 -9.94 30.49 -16.18
N GLU A 149 -9.11 30.30 -17.19
CA GLU A 149 -8.25 29.12 -17.32
C GLU A 149 -7.25 29.03 -16.16
N LEU A 150 -7.03 27.82 -15.69
CA LEU A 150 -6.07 27.49 -14.65
C LEU A 150 -4.72 27.13 -15.28
N ASP A 151 -3.65 27.58 -14.62
CA ASP A 151 -2.28 27.28 -15.01
C ASP A 151 -1.94 25.82 -14.64
N PRO A 152 -1.50 24.98 -15.60
CA PRO A 152 -1.19 23.56 -15.37
C PRO A 152 -0.09 23.34 -14.31
N ASP A 153 0.85 24.27 -14.18
CA ASP A 153 2.03 24.12 -13.31
C ASP A 153 1.75 24.51 -11.85
N LYS A 154 0.61 25.13 -11.58
CA LYS A 154 0.24 25.56 -10.22
C LYS A 154 -0.52 24.49 -9.47
N SER A 155 -0.45 24.57 -8.15
CA SER A 155 -1.17 23.68 -7.24
C SER A 155 -2.62 24.11 -7.06
N LEU A 156 -3.46 23.19 -6.56
CA LEU A 156 -4.81 23.53 -6.10
C LEU A 156 -4.82 24.65 -5.05
N SER A 157 -3.80 24.65 -4.19
CA SER A 157 -3.70 25.58 -3.07
C SER A 157 -3.42 27.02 -3.52
N ASP A 158 -2.69 27.21 -4.62
CA ASP A 158 -2.39 28.54 -5.18
C ASP A 158 -3.66 29.26 -5.67
N TYR A 159 -4.66 28.50 -6.07
CA TYR A 159 -5.96 29.00 -6.51
C TYR A 159 -7.04 28.98 -5.42
N GLY A 160 -6.72 28.49 -4.22
CA GLY A 160 -7.70 28.31 -3.15
C GLY A 160 -8.86 27.38 -3.54
N ILE A 161 -8.59 26.37 -4.38
CA ILE A 161 -9.62 25.44 -4.85
C ILE A 161 -10.05 24.53 -3.70
N THR A 162 -11.37 24.40 -3.52
CA THR A 162 -12.01 23.58 -2.50
C THR A 162 -13.04 22.64 -3.13
N GLU A 163 -13.65 21.77 -2.34
CA GLU A 163 -14.73 20.87 -2.76
C GLU A 163 -16.00 21.60 -3.29
N HIS A 164 -16.13 22.90 -3.03
CA HIS A 164 -17.25 23.74 -3.49
C HIS A 164 -16.91 24.54 -4.74
N SER A 165 -15.65 24.58 -5.14
CA SER A 165 -15.20 25.29 -6.34
C SER A 165 -15.82 24.67 -7.59
N ARG A 166 -16.33 25.54 -8.48
CA ARG A 166 -16.98 25.13 -9.72
C ARG A 166 -15.92 25.08 -10.82
N ILE A 167 -15.40 23.87 -11.05
CA ILE A 167 -14.37 23.63 -12.05
C ILE A 167 -15.04 23.12 -13.33
N ASP A 168 -14.84 23.82 -14.43
CA ASP A 168 -15.32 23.46 -15.75
C ASP A 168 -14.16 22.95 -16.61
N ALA A 169 -14.39 21.89 -17.35
CA ALA A 169 -13.46 21.36 -18.36
C ALA A 169 -13.85 21.92 -19.74
N ILE A 170 -12.93 22.64 -20.37
CA ILE A 170 -13.10 23.27 -21.68
C ILE A 170 -12.32 22.44 -22.71
N GLU A 171 -13.05 21.73 -23.56
CA GLU A 171 -12.53 20.83 -24.59
C GLU A 171 -12.16 21.58 -25.89
N LYS A 172 -11.08 21.14 -26.54
CA LYS A 172 -10.69 21.57 -27.89
C LYS A 172 -10.98 20.44 -28.88
N LEU A 173 -12.20 20.42 -29.41
CA LEU A 173 -12.78 19.31 -30.19
C LEU A 173 -12.08 19.05 -31.54
N ASP A 174 -11.20 19.95 -31.98
CA ASP A 174 -10.37 19.82 -33.16
C ASP A 174 -9.14 18.91 -32.96
N HIS A 175 -8.79 18.60 -31.71
CA HIS A 175 -7.65 17.75 -31.37
C HIS A 175 -8.07 16.35 -30.90
N LEU A 176 -7.22 15.36 -31.16
CA LEU A 176 -7.35 14.00 -30.62
C LEU A 176 -6.38 13.81 -29.45
N LEU A 177 -6.89 13.32 -28.32
CA LEU A 177 -6.05 13.01 -27.17
C LEU A 177 -5.36 11.65 -27.36
N HIS A 178 -4.05 11.67 -27.58
CA HIS A 178 -3.21 10.47 -27.51
C HIS A 178 -2.69 10.31 -26.09
N LYS A 179 -3.02 9.20 -25.44
CA LYS A 179 -2.60 8.93 -24.07
C LYS A 179 -2.11 7.50 -23.92
N ASP A 180 -0.91 7.37 -23.35
CA ASP A 180 -0.37 6.10 -22.88
C ASP A 180 -0.74 5.95 -21.40
N SER A 181 -1.56 4.94 -21.10
CA SER A 181 -1.95 4.62 -19.72
C SER A 181 -0.95 3.64 -19.10
N GLU A 182 0.28 4.10 -18.84
CA GLU A 182 1.31 3.27 -18.23
C GLU A 182 1.14 3.13 -16.71
N ARG A 183 0.63 4.18 -16.06
CA ARG A 183 0.41 4.16 -14.60
C ARG A 183 -0.90 3.44 -14.25
N PRO A 184 -0.87 2.43 -13.36
CA PRO A 184 -2.08 1.74 -12.91
C PRO A 184 -2.98 2.64 -12.05
N LEU A 185 -4.26 2.26 -11.97
CA LEU A 185 -5.32 2.99 -11.27
C LEU A 185 -5.12 3.06 -9.75
N ASP A 186 -4.53 2.01 -9.16
CA ASP A 186 -4.33 1.78 -7.73
C ASP A 186 -2.87 1.97 -7.29
N TRP A 187 -2.12 2.85 -7.96
CA TRP A 187 -0.71 3.09 -7.62
C TRP A 187 -0.55 3.85 -6.29
N THR A 188 -0.15 3.16 -5.23
CA THR A 188 0.25 3.75 -3.95
C THR A 188 1.74 3.56 -3.63
N VAL A 189 2.19 4.02 -2.45
CA VAL A 189 3.62 4.00 -2.05
C VAL A 189 4.15 2.59 -1.80
N ASP A 190 3.26 1.63 -1.54
CA ASP A 190 3.60 0.21 -1.35
C ASP A 190 3.74 -0.58 -2.66
N GLU A 191 3.55 0.07 -3.81
CA GLU A 191 3.71 -0.51 -5.16
C GLU A 191 2.86 -1.78 -5.42
N MET A 192 1.88 -2.05 -4.56
CA MET A 192 0.95 -3.16 -4.71
C MET A 192 -0.19 -2.76 -5.65
N THR A 193 -0.24 -3.35 -6.84
CA THR A 193 -1.26 -3.06 -7.85
C THR A 193 -1.89 -4.32 -8.43
N THR A 194 -3.15 -4.21 -8.82
CA THR A 194 -3.90 -5.33 -9.41
C THR A 194 -3.96 -5.19 -10.93
N GLU A 195 -3.40 -6.14 -11.69
CA GLU A 195 -3.41 -6.11 -13.17
C GLU A 195 -4.82 -5.98 -13.78
N CYS A 196 -5.81 -6.62 -13.14
CA CYS A 196 -7.19 -6.66 -13.62
C CYS A 196 -8.10 -5.58 -13.01
N LEU A 197 -7.54 -4.52 -12.39
CA LEU A 197 -8.35 -3.49 -11.76
C LEU A 197 -9.14 -2.70 -12.82
N LYS A 198 -10.47 -2.83 -12.82
CA LYS A 198 -11.37 -2.10 -13.74
C LYS A 198 -11.97 -0.86 -13.11
N ARG A 199 -11.78 -0.65 -11.81
CA ARG A 199 -12.44 0.42 -11.04
C ARG A 199 -11.42 1.19 -10.22
N SER A 200 -11.62 2.50 -10.07
CA SER A 200 -10.81 3.30 -9.13
C SER A 200 -10.91 2.73 -7.71
N PRO A 201 -9.81 2.69 -6.94
CA PRO A 201 -9.79 2.11 -5.59
C PRO A 201 -10.79 2.78 -4.64
N TYR A 202 -11.11 4.06 -4.86
CA TYR A 202 -12.10 4.80 -4.07
C TYR A 202 -13.55 4.34 -4.30
N LYS A 203 -13.81 3.56 -5.36
CA LYS A 203 -15.15 3.04 -5.71
C LYS A 203 -15.32 1.56 -5.35
N GLU A 204 -14.26 0.88 -4.92
CA GLU A 204 -14.31 -0.53 -4.57
C GLU A 204 -14.75 -0.74 -3.11
N MET A 205 -15.41 -1.87 -2.85
CA MET A 205 -15.77 -2.27 -1.49
C MET A 205 -14.55 -2.91 -0.83
N GLY A 206 -14.24 -2.51 0.42
CA GLY A 206 -13.03 -2.98 1.12
C GLY A 206 -12.97 -4.49 1.39
N MET A 207 -14.11 -5.14 1.68
CA MET A 207 -14.18 -6.61 1.82
C MET A 207 -15.22 -7.16 0.86
N GLN A 208 -14.80 -8.13 0.05
CA GLN A 208 -15.66 -8.82 -0.92
C GLN A 208 -15.39 -10.33 -0.86
N PRO A 209 -16.39 -11.18 -1.15
CA PRO A 209 -16.17 -12.61 -1.32
C PRO A 209 -15.07 -12.87 -2.37
N GLN A 210 -14.21 -13.85 -2.13
CA GLN A 210 -13.11 -14.20 -3.03
C GLN A 210 -13.47 -15.46 -3.84
N PRO A 211 -14.05 -15.32 -5.06
CA PRO A 211 -14.49 -16.47 -5.86
C PRO A 211 -13.33 -17.22 -6.52
N ASN A 212 -12.16 -16.60 -6.63
CA ASN A 212 -10.96 -17.19 -7.23
C ASN A 212 -10.23 -18.16 -6.30
N LEU A 213 -10.54 -18.15 -5.00
CA LEU A 213 -9.99 -19.09 -4.03
C LEU A 213 -11.01 -20.15 -3.67
N ALA A 214 -10.54 -21.39 -3.54
CA ALA A 214 -11.35 -22.51 -3.05
C ALA A 214 -10.99 -22.83 -1.59
N PRO A 215 -11.97 -23.12 -0.72
CA PRO A 215 -11.69 -23.54 0.65
C PRO A 215 -10.90 -24.86 0.64
N ARG A 216 -9.79 -24.90 1.38
CA ARG A 216 -8.96 -26.09 1.54
C ARG A 216 -9.00 -26.55 2.99
N TYR A 217 -9.27 -27.84 3.19
CA TYR A 217 -9.25 -28.48 4.50
C TYR A 217 -7.91 -29.19 4.71
N GLU A 218 -7.46 -29.28 5.96
CA GLU A 218 -6.28 -30.05 6.31
C GLU A 218 -6.53 -31.54 6.04
N ALA A 219 -5.88 -32.07 4.99
CA ALA A 219 -6.04 -33.46 4.57
C ALA A 219 -5.03 -34.42 5.22
N ARG A 220 -3.97 -33.90 5.84
CA ARG A 220 -2.88 -34.68 6.41
C ARG A 220 -2.90 -34.58 7.93
N PRO A 221 -3.44 -35.58 8.66
CA PRO A 221 -3.35 -35.59 10.10
C PRO A 221 -1.89 -35.74 10.55
N LYS A 222 -1.49 -34.95 11.54
CA LYS A 222 -0.11 -34.94 12.05
C LYS A 222 0.18 -36.06 13.07
N GLY A 223 -0.78 -36.38 13.93
CA GLY A 223 -0.53 -37.32 15.04
C GLY A 223 -1.65 -38.33 15.36
N TYR A 224 -2.91 -38.02 15.06
CA TYR A 224 -4.04 -38.93 15.30
C TYR A 224 -4.59 -39.49 13.99
N PHE A 225 -4.64 -40.82 13.89
CA PHE A 225 -5.05 -41.53 12.66
C PHE A 225 -6.24 -42.48 12.84
N GLY A 226 -6.83 -42.60 14.04
CA GLY A 226 -7.99 -43.48 14.26
C GLY A 226 -8.13 -44.03 15.69
N ARG A 227 -9.03 -45.01 15.86
CA ARG A 227 -9.52 -45.65 17.11
C ARG A 227 -9.13 -45.05 18.48
N ASN A 228 -7.89 -45.16 18.95
CA ASN A 228 -7.51 -44.73 20.31
C ASN A 228 -6.60 -43.49 20.28
N ASN A 229 -7.08 -42.37 20.82
CA ASN A 229 -6.30 -41.15 20.94
C ASN A 229 -5.62 -41.07 22.32
N TYR A 230 -4.45 -41.69 22.48
CA TYR A 230 -3.72 -41.66 23.76
C TYR A 230 -3.06 -40.30 24.02
N SER A 231 -2.23 -39.83 23.08
CA SER A 231 -1.47 -38.56 23.21
C SER A 231 -1.60 -37.65 22.00
N GLY A 232 -2.06 -38.17 20.86
CA GLY A 232 -2.15 -37.48 19.58
C GLY A 232 -0.79 -36.99 19.04
N MET A 233 0.33 -37.48 19.56
CA MET A 233 1.70 -37.09 19.17
C MET A 233 1.94 -35.57 19.09
N LYS A 234 1.42 -34.83 20.08
CA LYS A 234 1.44 -33.36 20.12
C LYS A 234 2.82 -32.70 20.11
N GLN A 235 3.89 -33.43 20.43
CA GLN A 235 5.26 -32.89 20.44
C GLN A 235 5.85 -32.73 19.02
N GLU A 236 5.34 -33.48 18.04
CA GLU A 236 5.75 -33.41 16.63
C GLU A 236 4.72 -32.66 15.77
N SER A 237 3.65 -32.14 16.39
CA SER A 237 2.52 -31.47 15.73
C SER A 237 2.75 -29.99 15.47
#